data_AF-A0A9D4DWU2-F1
#
_entry.id   AF-A0A9D4DWU2-F1
#
_cell.length_a   1.000
_cell.length_b   1.000
_cell.length_c   1.000
_cell.angle_alpha   90.00
_cell.angle_beta   90.00
_cell.angle_gamma   90.00
#
_symmetry.space_group_name_H-M   'P 1'
#
loop_
_entity.id
_entity.type
_entity.pdbx_description
1 polymer ?
#
loop_
_entity_poly.entity_id
_entity_poly.type
_entity_poly.pdbx_seq_one_letter_code
_entity_poly.pdbx_strand_id
1 'polypeptide(L)' 'MAVDVAMVPLATPTVMSRAMCADKCLRLDQCATFTFSTLDKVCKLYDDGYSEGRVSIWNTNVYTRRDICC' A
#
# COMPACT_ATOMS: atom_id res chain seq x y z
N MET A 1 11.28 2.98 19.45
CA MET A 1 10.23 1.96 19.25
C MET A 1 9.82 2.06 17.80
N ALA A 2 10.31 1.18 16.93
CA ALA A 2 9.88 1.13 15.55
C ALA A 2 8.60 0.28 15.54
N VAL A 3 7.46 0.90 15.26
CA VAL A 3 6.24 0.14 14.99
C VAL A 3 6.38 -0.28 13.54
N ASP A 4 6.63 -1.57 13.32
CA ASP A 4 6.59 -2.22 12.01
C ASP A 4 5.15 -2.20 11.49
N VAL A 5 4.74 -1.03 10.99
CA VAL A 5 3.48 -0.83 10.28
C VAL A 5 3.54 -1.70 9.03
N ALA A 6 2.95 -2.89 9.11
CA ALA A 6 2.82 -3.79 7.98
C ALA A 6 1.79 -3.20 7.01
N MET A 7 2.22 -2.24 6.18
CA MET A 7 1.43 -1.74 5.07
C MET A 7 1.08 -2.93 4.17
N VAL A 8 -0.21 -3.25 4.07
CA VAL A 8 -0.70 -4.31 3.20
C VAL A 8 -0.78 -3.76 1.78
N PRO A 9 -0.09 -4.37 0.80
CA PRO A 9 -0.20 -3.92 -0.58
C PRO A 9 -1.57 -4.28 -1.17
N LEU A 10 -2.17 -3.32 -1.86
CA LEU A 10 -3.37 -3.49 -2.69
C LEU A 10 -3.20 -4.61 -3.72
N ALA A 11 -2.02 -4.62 -4.34
CA ALA A 11 -1.65 -5.60 -5.34
C ALA A 11 -0.13 -5.77 -5.35
N THR A 12 0.29 -7.00 -5.65
CA THR A 12 1.72 -7.36 -5.76
C THR A 12 2.06 -7.89 -7.15
N PRO A 13 1.91 -7.11 -8.23
CA PRO A 13 2.26 -7.57 -9.57
C PRO A 13 3.77 -7.76 -9.72
N THR A 14 4.18 -8.82 -10.42
CA THR A 14 5.57 -8.99 -10.86
C THR A 14 5.80 -8.15 -12.12
N VAL A 15 6.80 -7.27 -12.10
CA VAL A 15 7.12 -6.36 -13.22
C VAL A 15 8.64 -6.28 -13.44
N MET A 16 9.05 -6.03 -14.67
CA MET A 16 10.48 -6.05 -15.02
C MET A 16 11.22 -4.76 -14.64
N SER A 17 10.48 -3.66 -14.54
CA SER A 17 11.04 -2.31 -14.34
C SER A 17 10.17 -1.45 -13.42
N ARG A 18 10.81 -0.47 -12.78
CA ARG A 18 10.13 0.54 -11.95
C ARG A 18 9.08 1.32 -12.73
N ALA A 19 9.34 1.61 -14.01
CA ALA A 19 8.40 2.32 -14.88
C ALA A 19 7.08 1.54 -15.06
N MET A 20 7.14 0.22 -15.20
CA MET A 20 5.94 -0.63 -15.27
C MET A 20 5.19 -0.67 -13.92
N CYS A 21 5.91 -0.64 -12.80
CA CYS A 21 5.30 -0.54 -11.47
C CYS A 21 4.52 0.78 -11.32
N ALA A 22 5.13 1.89 -11.76
CA ALA A 22 4.51 3.20 -11.76
C ALA A 22 3.27 3.25 -12.68
N ASP A 23 3.35 2.73 -13.90
CA ASP A 23 2.21 2.65 -14.83
C ASP A 23 1.04 1.87 -14.22
N LYS A 24 1.32 0.75 -13.53
CA LYS A 24 0.29 -0.02 -12.83
C LYS A 24 -0.33 0.76 -11.66
N CYS A 25 0.46 1.51 -10.91
CA CYS A 25 -0.06 2.36 -9.86
C CYS A 25 -0.96 3.46 -10.44
N LEU A 26 -0.53 4.12 -11.51
CA LEU A 26 -1.31 5.19 -12.17
C LEU A 26 -2.64 4.71 -12.76
N ARG A 27 -2.77 3.42 -13.08
CA ARG A 27 -4.04 2.82 -13.54
C ARG A 27 -5.00 2.46 -12.42
N LEU A 28 -4.52 2.44 -11.17
CA LEU A 28 -5.33 2.14 -10.01
C LEU A 28 -5.67 3.46 -9.32
N ASP A 29 -6.95 3.82 -9.36
CA ASP A 29 -7.47 5.04 -8.72
C ASP A 29 -7.15 5.09 -7.22
N GLN A 30 -7.13 3.92 -6.58
CA GLN A 30 -6.79 3.72 -5.17
C GLN A 30 -5.28 3.63 -4.91
N CYS A 31 -4.38 3.67 -5.91
CA CYS A 31 -2.95 3.56 -5.65
C CYS A 31 -2.32 4.94 -5.44
N ALA A 32 -1.85 5.20 -4.23
CA ALA A 32 -1.16 6.43 -3.90
C ALA A 32 0.36 6.30 -3.89
N THR A 33 0.88 5.11 -3.58
CA THR A 33 2.33 4.88 -3.55
C THR A 33 2.68 3.45 -3.93
N PHE A 34 3.93 3.23 -4.32
CA PHE A 34 4.42 1.92 -4.71
C PHE A 34 5.86 1.68 -4.27
N THR A 35 6.18 0.41 -4.01
CA THR A 35 7.54 -0.06 -3.75
C THR A 35 7.91 -1.10 -4.81
N PHE A 36 9.06 -0.94 -5.45
CA PHE A 36 9.57 -1.88 -6.45
C PHE A 36 10.87 -2.54 -5.98
N SER A 37 10.84 -3.87 -5.81
CA SER A 37 12.04 -4.68 -5.59
C SER A 37 12.66 -5.07 -6.93
N THR A 38 13.85 -4.56 -7.23
CA THR A 38 14.61 -4.94 -8.43
C THR A 38 15.13 -6.38 -8.36
N LEU A 39 15.31 -6.92 -7.15
CA LEU A 39 15.79 -8.27 -6.89
C LEU A 39 14.69 -9.30 -7.17
N ASP A 40 13.54 -9.13 -6.53
CA ASP A 40 12.42 -10.07 -6.65
C ASP A 40 11.54 -9.79 -7.87
N LYS A 41 11.77 -8.65 -8.55
CA LYS A 41 10.89 -8.11 -9.59
C LYS A 41 9.45 -7.92 -9.13
N VAL A 42 9.24 -7.75 -7.82
CA VAL A 42 7.93 -7.54 -7.20
C VAL A 42 7.66 -6.06 -7.04
N CYS A 43 6.52 -5.62 -7.56
CA CYS A 43 5.96 -4.30 -7.33
C CYS A 43 4.85 -4.42 -6.29
N LYS A 44 4.93 -3.68 -5.19
CA LYS A 44 3.92 -3.60 -4.14
C LYS A 44 3.23 -2.24 -4.26
N LEU A 45 1.93 -2.24 -4.52
CA LEU A 45 1.11 -1.04 -4.68
C LEU A 45 0.35 -0.78 -3.39
N TYR A 46 0.26 0.46 -2.94
CA TYR A 46 -0.37 0.86 -1.67
C TYR A 46 -1.31 2.05 -1.90
N ASP A 47 -2.40 2.14 -1.14
CA ASP A 47 -3.26 3.33 -1.13
C ASP A 47 -2.79 4.38 -0.11
N ASP A 48 -3.29 5.61 -0.22
CA ASP A 48 -2.99 6.72 0.70
C ASP A 48 -3.74 6.60 2.03
N GLY A 49 -4.73 5.70 2.09
CA GLY A 49 -5.64 5.55 3.20
C GLY A 49 -5.13 4.68 4.34
N TYR A 50 -4.09 3.86 4.16
CA TYR A 50 -3.68 2.87 5.18
C TYR A 50 -2.55 3.41 6.07
N SER A 51 -2.89 4.35 6.96
CA SER A 51 -2.15 4.52 8.22
C SER A 51 -2.77 3.62 9.29
N GLU A 52 -1.96 2.88 10.05
CA GLU A 52 -2.41 2.02 11.17
C GLU A 52 -3.15 2.87 12.23
N GLY A 53 -4.47 3.01 12.06
CA GLY A 53 -5.36 3.46 13.11
C GLY A 53 -5.64 2.28 14.03
N ARG A 54 -4.92 2.17 15.15
CA ARG A 54 -5.28 1.19 16.18
C ARG A 54 -6.64 1.53 16.75
N VAL A 55 -7.69 0.89 16.24
CA VAL A 55 -8.97 0.80 16.91
C VAL A 55 -8.98 -0.51 17.69
N SER A 56 -8.76 -0.42 19.00
CA SER A 56 -8.73 -1.55 19.95
C SER A 56 -10.14 -2.13 20.20
N ILE A 57 -10.79 -2.67 19.17
CA ILE A 57 -11.98 -3.51 19.34
C ILE A 57 -11.70 -4.87 18.69
N TRP A 58 -11.57 -5.88 19.55
CA TRP A 58 -11.53 -7.32 19.25
C TRP A 58 -10.61 -7.74 18.08
N ASN A 59 -9.30 -7.82 18.29
CA ASN A 59 -8.31 -8.50 17.41
C ASN A 59 -8.56 -8.37 15.89
N THR A 60 -9.09 -7.24 15.44
CA THR A 60 -9.46 -6.98 14.06
C THR A 60 -8.58 -5.84 13.61
N ASN A 61 -7.75 -6.09 12.61
CA ASN A 61 -7.00 -5.03 11.94
C ASN A 61 -8.03 -4.19 11.17
N VAL A 62 -8.50 -3.11 11.80
CA VAL A 62 -9.41 -2.16 11.16
C VAL A 62 -8.56 -1.23 10.33
N TYR A 63 -8.61 -1.41 9.01
CA TYR A 63 -8.00 -0.48 8.08
C TYR A 63 -8.95 0.69 7.85
N THR A 64 -8.66 1.84 8.47
CA THR A 64 -9.46 3.04 8.29
C THR A 64 -8.96 3.80 7.08
N ARG A 65 -9.77 3.90 6.01
CA ARG A 65 -9.49 4.86 4.92
C ARG A 65 -9.37 6.25 5.56
N ARG A 66 -8.29 6.97 5.23
CA ARG A 66 -8.12 8.37 5.63
C ARG A 66 -9.12 9.21 4.84
N ASP A 67 -10.39 9.20 5.25
CA ASP A 67 -11.37 10.16 4.77
C ASP A 67 -10.90 11.55 5.23
N ILE A 68 -10.15 12.22 4.34
CA ILE A 68 -9.96 13.67 4.38
C ILE A 68 -11.35 14.27 4.23
N CYS A 69 -11.99 14.56 5.36
CA CYS A 69 -13.14 15.45 5.35
C CYS A 69 -12.62 16.88 5.12
N CYS A 70 -13.33 17.57 4.22
CA CYS A 70 -13.05 18.88 3.62
C CYS A 70 -12.62 19.97 4.60
#